data_AF-A0A3S4JWN2-F1
#
_entry.id   AF-A0A3S4JWN2-F1
#
_cell.length_a   1.000
_cell.length_b   1.000
_cell.length_c   1.000
_cell.angle_alpha   90.00
_cell.angle_beta   90.00
_cell.angle_gamma   90.00
#
_symmetry.space_group_name_H-M   'P 1'
#
loop_
_entity.id
_entity.type
_entity.pdbx_description
1 polymer ?
#
loop_
_entity_poly.entity_id
_entity_poly.type
_entity_poly.pdbx_seq_one_letter_code
_entity_poly.pdbx_strand_id
1 'polypeptide(L)' 'MSVEALRMDEYTGARFFFCADPDGLPIEFYQAAPAA' A
#
# COMPACT_ATOMS: atom_id res chain seq x y z
N MET A 1 4.52 15.28 -0.22
CA MET A 1 4.14 13.85 -0.10
C MET A 1 2.89 13.63 -0.94
N SER A 2 2.98 12.77 -1.94
CA SER A 2 1.84 12.31 -2.73
C SER A 2 1.56 10.85 -2.38
N VAL A 3 0.33 10.55 -2.00
CA VAL A 3 -0.17 9.20 -1.79
C VAL A 3 -0.92 8.79 -3.04
N GLU A 4 -0.60 7.61 -3.57
CA GLU A 4 -1.39 7.00 -4.64
C GLU A 4 -2.73 6.49 -4.12
N ALA A 5 -3.71 6.36 -5.02
CA ALA A 5 -5.00 5.79 -4.67
C ALA A 5 -4.85 4.34 -4.17
N LEU A 6 -5.70 3.97 -3.20
CA LEU A 6 -5.78 2.62 -2.67
C LEU A 6 -6.25 1.65 -3.77
N ARG A 7 -5.53 0.54 -3.93
CA ARG A 7 -5.82 -0.53 -4.89
C ARG A 7 -6.14 -1.83 -4.17
N MET A 8 -6.81 -2.74 -4.88
CA MET A 8 -7.08 -4.12 -4.44
C MET A 8 -6.24 -5.06 -5.27
N ASP A 9 -5.55 -5.99 -4.62
CA ASP A 9 -4.81 -7.07 -5.28
C ASP A 9 -5.80 -8.12 -5.80
N GLU A 10 -5.71 -8.46 -7.09
CA GLU A 10 -6.65 -9.36 -7.75
C GLU A 10 -6.49 -10.84 -7.34
N TYR A 11 -5.33 -11.22 -6.81
CA TYR A 11 -5.03 -12.59 -6.40
C TYR A 11 -5.28 -12.81 -4.91
N THR A 12 -5.03 -11.80 -4.07
CA THR A 12 -5.16 -11.92 -2.61
C THR A 12 -6.39 -11.20 -2.05
N GLY A 13 -6.98 -10.26 -2.81
CA GLY A 13 -8.02 -9.36 -2.33
C GLY A 13 -7.54 -8.33 -1.31
N ALA A 14 -6.23 -8.24 -1.06
CA ALA A 14 -5.68 -7.32 -0.08
C ALA A 14 -5.59 -5.90 -0.63
N ARG A 15 -5.76 -4.92 0.27
CA ARG A 15 -5.63 -3.50 -0.06
C ARG A 15 -4.18 -3.07 0.01
N PHE A 16 -3.72 -2.28 -0.97
CA PHE A 16 -2.37 -1.73 -1.00
C PHE A 16 -2.31 -0.34 -1.63
N PHE A 17 -1.27 0.43 -1.30
CA PHE A 17 -0.99 1.73 -1.92
C PHE A 17 0.50 2.08 -1.85
N PHE A 18 0.89 3.09 -2.63
CA PHE A 18 2.26 3.62 -2.65
C PHE A 18 2.30 5.05 -2.10
N CYS A 19 3.41 5.39 -1.47
CA CYS A 19 3.74 6.76 -1.13
C CYS A 19 5.24 7.00 -1.23
N ALA A 20 5.64 8.24 -1.50
CA ALA A 20 7.04 8.65 -1.37
C ALA A 20 7.33 9.09 0.08
N ASP A 21 8.44 8.60 0.62
CA ASP A 21 8.98 9.08 1.89
C ASP A 21 9.60 10.49 1.75
N PRO A 22 10.11 11.11 2.84
CA PRO A 22 10.74 12.42 2.77
C PRO A 22 11.95 12.52 1.83
N ASP A 23 12.64 11.40 1.59
CA ASP A 23 13.80 11.31 0.70
C ASP A 23 13.40 11.03 -0.76
N GLY A 24 12.11 10.84 -1.02
CA GLY A 24 11.56 10.56 -2.34
C GLY A 24 11.61 9.08 -2.74
N LEU A 25 11.93 8.18 -1.81
CA LEU A 25 11.94 6.74 -2.05
C LEU A 25 10.50 6.18 -2.06
N PRO A 26 10.16 5.32 -3.03
CA PRO A 26 8.84 4.70 -3.08
C PRO A 26 8.71 3.63 -1.98
N ILE A 27 7.70 3.77 -1.14
CA ILE A 27 7.32 2.78 -0.13
C ILE A 27 5.96 2.19 -0.52
N GLU A 28 5.85 0.86 -0.44
CA GLU A 28 4.63 0.11 -0.62
C GLU A 28 4.05 -0.34 0.73
N PHE A 29 2.77 -0.08 0.96
CA PHE A 29 2.04 -0.56 2.12
C PHE A 29 1.00 -1.57 1.70
N TYR A 30 0.99 -2.72 2.39
CA TYR A 30 0.08 -3.84 2.11
C TYR A 30 -0.72 -4.20 3.35
N GLN A 31 -2.02 -4.45 3.18
CA GLN A 31 -2.89 -4.85 4.29
C GLN A 31 -2.52 -6.26 4.78
N ALA A 32 -2.16 -6.39 6.05
CA ALA A 32 -2.07 -7.68 6.72
C ALA A 32 -3.46 -8.29 6.92
N ALA A 33 -3.55 -9.62 6.86
CA ALA A 33 -4.76 -10.33 7.27
C ALA A 33 -5.10 -9.96 8.73
N PRO A 34 -6.40 -9.83 9.08
CA PRO A 34 -6.78 -9.57 10.47
C PRO A 34 -6.21 -10.66 11.37
N ALA A 35 -5.53 -10.26 12.45
CA ALA A 35 -5.17 -11.19 13.50
C ALA A 35 -6.46 -11.72 14.14
N ALA A 36 -6.57 -13.04 14.25
CA ALA A 36 -7.71 -13.72 14.87
C ALA A 36 -7.79 -13.46 16.37
#